data_AF-A0A936SYX0-F1
#
_entry.id   AF-A0A936SYX0-F1
#
_cell.length_a   1.000
_cell.length_b   1.000
_cell.length_c   1.000
_cell.angle_alpha   90.00
_cell.angle_beta   90.00
_cell.angle_gamma   90.00
#
_symmetry.space_group_name_H-M   'P 1'
#
loop_
_entity.id
_entity.type
_entity.pdbx_description
1 polymer ?
#
loop_
_entity_poly.entity_id
_entity_poly.type
_entity_poly.pdbx_seq_one_letter_code
_entity_poly.pdbx_strand_id
1 'polypeptide(L)'
;MRTTYVLTVLFVSANLVACQQQNAGPSTQSSASAAPPPAASSAPPALDTVAAAPADLDIKGLQKQLACPADPKSGPCAILAAFASCTQWSASTPSGDGRWIGRAHRVEGGKTTNEFAVFRARRMPANEVGPGQLPLKIGIDTIAKSEGAAWEQAEKAIKPFSRHDVPPKGNAAVEFLKRKDNWPEGFTLRTAGGQVYVVLEGGAFVCQGQHQQLLVVHRAATRGGKGDGLYAEVWPSSW
;
A
#
# COMPACT_ATOMS: atom_id res chain seq x y z
N MET A 1 53.27 24.42 -11.02
CA MET A 1 52.70 24.98 -12.27
C MET A 1 51.69 23.99 -12.83
N ARG A 2 50.56 24.52 -13.34
CA ARG A 2 49.41 23.88 -14.01
C ARG A 2 48.28 23.35 -13.12
N THR A 3 47.00 23.51 -13.42
CA THR A 3 46.16 24.58 -14.02
C THR A 3 44.74 24.20 -13.57
N THR A 4 44.01 25.17 -13.04
CA THR A 4 42.63 25.13 -12.58
C THR A 4 41.64 24.87 -13.71
N TYR A 5 40.51 24.17 -13.48
CA TYR A 5 39.21 24.56 -14.05
C TYR A 5 38.06 24.10 -13.14
N VAL A 6 37.36 25.10 -12.60
CA VAL A 6 36.06 24.98 -11.90
C VAL A 6 34.99 25.25 -12.95
N LEU A 7 34.04 24.33 -13.11
CA LEU A 7 32.91 24.50 -14.03
C LEU A 7 31.67 24.89 -13.22
N THR A 8 31.26 26.14 -13.36
CA THR A 8 30.05 26.72 -12.77
C THR A 8 28.90 26.57 -13.75
N VAL A 9 27.80 25.90 -13.37
CA VAL A 9 26.58 25.81 -14.18
C VAL A 9 25.49 26.69 -13.56
N LEU A 10 25.19 27.77 -14.26
CA LEU A 10 24.02 28.63 -14.07
C LEU A 10 22.82 27.99 -14.81
N PHE A 11 21.71 27.76 -14.11
CA PHE A 11 20.41 27.52 -14.75
C PHE A 11 19.47 28.67 -14.41
N VAL A 12 19.06 29.37 -15.46
CA VAL A 12 18.15 30.51 -15.47
C VAL A 12 16.71 30.00 -15.61
N SER A 13 15.84 30.50 -14.74
CA SER A 13 14.40 30.25 -14.69
C SER A 13 13.66 30.97 -15.82
N ALA A 14 12.80 30.27 -16.55
CA ALA A 14 11.82 30.88 -17.46
C ALA A 14 10.40 30.64 -16.91
N ASN A 15 9.81 31.69 -16.32
CA ASN A 15 8.38 31.77 -16.01
C ASN A 15 7.68 32.48 -17.17
N LEU A 16 6.84 31.76 -17.93
CA LEU A 16 5.87 32.37 -18.84
C LEU A 16 4.67 31.44 -19.02
N VAL A 17 3.54 31.75 -18.39
CA VAL A 17 2.21 31.68 -19.04
C VAL A 17 1.31 32.73 -18.38
N ALA A 18 1.06 33.81 -19.11
CA ALA A 18 -0.02 34.76 -18.86
C ALA A 18 -1.29 34.26 -19.58
N CYS A 19 -2.39 34.16 -18.84
CA CYS A 19 -3.74 34.00 -19.39
C CYS A 19 -4.28 35.36 -19.82
N GLN A 20 -4.78 35.50 -21.06
CA GLN A 20 -5.73 36.58 -21.38
C GLN A 20 -6.67 36.28 -22.57
N GLN A 21 -7.96 36.28 -22.22
CA GLN A 21 -9.15 36.85 -22.89
C GLN A 21 -9.71 36.37 -24.26
N GLN A 22 -10.90 35.76 -24.16
CA GLN A 22 -12.20 36.05 -24.83
C GLN A 22 -12.27 37.17 -25.91
N ASN A 23 -12.78 36.88 -27.12
CA ASN A 23 -14.19 37.09 -27.57
C ASN A 23 -14.40 37.10 -29.11
N ALA A 24 -15.57 36.56 -29.53
CA ALA A 24 -16.44 36.88 -30.67
C ALA A 24 -16.02 36.61 -32.15
N GLY A 25 -16.93 35.96 -32.91
CA GLY A 25 -16.83 35.48 -34.32
C GLY A 25 -17.01 36.55 -35.41
N PRO A 26 -17.64 36.29 -36.59
CA PRO A 26 -18.27 35.07 -37.13
C PRO A 26 -17.90 34.71 -38.60
N SER A 27 -18.54 33.64 -39.10
CA SER A 27 -18.80 33.26 -40.51
C SER A 27 -17.66 32.70 -41.38
N THR A 28 -17.79 31.41 -41.74
CA THR A 28 -17.87 30.97 -43.14
C THR A 28 -18.27 29.49 -43.18
N GLN A 29 -19.36 29.20 -43.91
CA GLN A 29 -19.77 27.85 -44.28
C GLN A 29 -18.70 27.23 -45.19
N SER A 30 -18.29 26.01 -44.87
CA SER A 30 -17.55 25.17 -45.82
C SER A 30 -18.16 23.77 -45.76
N SER A 31 -18.74 23.37 -46.89
CA SER A 31 -19.37 22.09 -47.13
C SER A 31 -18.32 20.98 -47.03
N ALA A 32 -18.48 20.06 -46.07
CA ALA A 32 -17.67 18.86 -45.97
C ALA A 32 -18.59 17.63 -46.05
N SER A 33 -18.28 16.76 -47.02
CA SER A 33 -18.88 15.45 -47.25
C SER A 33 -19.14 14.67 -45.96
N ALA A 34 -20.34 14.09 -45.88
CA ALA A 34 -20.69 13.11 -44.86
C ALA A 34 -19.77 11.89 -44.95
N ALA A 35 -18.86 11.75 -43.99
CA ALA A 35 -18.18 10.50 -43.69
C ALA A 35 -19.13 9.57 -42.92
N PRO A 36 -19.09 8.24 -43.16
CA PRO A 36 -19.93 7.30 -42.44
C PRO A 36 -19.58 7.28 -40.94
N PRO A 37 -20.54 6.96 -40.05
CA PRO A 37 -20.30 6.96 -38.61
C PRO A 37 -19.26 5.89 -38.24
N PRO A 38 -18.33 6.18 -37.32
CA PRO A 38 -17.47 5.13 -36.77
C PRO A 38 -18.34 4.13 -36.00
N ALA A 39 -18.06 2.86 -36.24
CA ALA A 39 -18.65 1.74 -35.51
C ALA A 39 -18.58 1.98 -34.00
N ALA A 40 -19.69 1.73 -33.32
CA ALA A 40 -19.77 1.72 -31.87
C ALA A 40 -18.70 0.77 -31.32
N SER A 41 -17.60 1.35 -30.84
CA SER A 41 -16.65 0.67 -29.99
C SER A 41 -17.42 0.31 -28.73
N SER A 42 -17.74 -0.98 -28.58
CA SER A 42 -18.28 -1.53 -27.36
C SER A 42 -17.32 -1.18 -26.23
N ALA A 43 -17.68 -0.18 -25.44
CA ALA A 43 -16.99 0.13 -24.19
C ALA A 43 -16.89 -1.16 -23.37
N PRO A 44 -15.72 -1.49 -22.79
CA PRO A 44 -15.62 -2.58 -21.85
C PRO A 44 -16.64 -2.35 -20.72
N PRO A 45 -17.30 -3.41 -20.21
CA PRO A 45 -18.37 -3.25 -19.23
C PRO A 45 -17.83 -2.46 -18.03
N ALA A 46 -18.49 -1.35 -17.72
CA ALA A 46 -18.29 -0.64 -16.47
C ALA A 46 -18.51 -1.64 -15.33
N LEU A 47 -17.51 -1.77 -14.45
CA LEU A 47 -17.65 -2.46 -13.18
C LEU A 47 -18.52 -1.59 -12.25
N ASP A 48 -19.81 -1.48 -12.57
CA ASP A 48 -20.81 -0.69 -11.84
C ASP A 48 -21.38 -1.40 -10.61
N THR A 49 -20.69 -2.43 -10.12
CA THR A 49 -20.96 -2.91 -8.76
C THR A 49 -20.04 -2.14 -7.83
N VAL A 50 -20.58 -1.08 -7.21
CA VAL A 50 -20.00 -0.50 -6.00
C VAL A 50 -19.71 -1.68 -5.08
N ALA A 51 -18.44 -2.03 -4.90
CA ALA A 51 -18.06 -3.04 -3.93
C ALA A 51 -18.49 -2.48 -2.58
N ALA A 52 -19.60 -2.99 -2.04
CA ALA A 52 -20.08 -2.58 -0.73
C ALA A 52 -18.92 -2.73 0.25
N ALA A 53 -18.69 -1.69 1.05
CA ALA A 53 -17.67 -1.73 2.08
C ALA A 53 -17.88 -3.00 2.94
N PRO A 54 -16.87 -3.87 3.09
CA PRO A 54 -17.01 -5.05 3.91
C PRO A 54 -17.22 -4.63 5.36
N ALA A 55 -17.90 -5.50 6.11
CA ALA A 55 -17.86 -5.43 7.55
C ALA A 55 -16.41 -5.46 8.05
N ASP A 56 -16.17 -4.86 9.20
CA ASP A 56 -14.86 -4.90 9.82
C ASP A 56 -14.41 -6.33 10.12
N LEU A 57 -13.11 -6.49 10.34
CA LEU A 57 -12.52 -7.77 10.70
C LEU A 57 -13.21 -8.37 11.93
N ASP A 58 -13.68 -9.62 11.83
CA ASP A 58 -14.20 -10.37 12.99
C ASP A 58 -13.05 -10.84 13.89
N ILE A 59 -12.55 -9.91 14.71
CA ILE A 59 -11.41 -10.13 15.60
C ILE A 59 -11.71 -11.26 16.59
N LYS A 60 -12.90 -11.29 17.18
CA LYS A 60 -13.29 -12.31 18.17
C LYS A 60 -13.36 -13.70 17.53
N GLY A 61 -13.92 -13.80 16.32
CA GLY A 61 -13.94 -15.03 15.55
C GLY A 61 -12.54 -15.53 15.22
N LEU A 62 -11.64 -14.65 14.77
CA LEU A 62 -10.24 -15.00 14.49
C LEU A 62 -9.47 -15.40 15.74
N GLN A 63 -9.63 -14.69 16.85
CA GLN A 63 -9.01 -15.04 18.13
C GLN A 63 -9.44 -16.43 18.61
N LYS A 64 -10.73 -16.77 18.44
CA LYS A 64 -11.24 -18.11 18.74
C LYS A 64 -10.65 -19.18 17.81
N GLN A 65 -10.52 -18.89 16.52
CA GLN A 65 -9.97 -19.82 15.53
C GLN A 65 -8.49 -20.12 15.77
N LEU A 66 -7.72 -19.10 16.16
CA LEU A 66 -6.30 -19.23 16.48
C LEU A 66 -6.04 -19.70 17.93
N ALA A 67 -7.08 -20.00 18.69
CA ALA A 67 -7.00 -20.36 20.11
C ALA A 67 -6.15 -19.36 20.93
N CYS A 68 -6.40 -18.06 20.74
CA CYS A 68 -5.61 -17.02 21.38
C CYS A 68 -5.76 -17.02 22.91
N PRO A 69 -4.66 -16.88 23.67
CA PRO A 69 -4.73 -16.67 25.11
C PRO A 69 -5.33 -15.29 25.42
N ALA A 70 -5.75 -15.07 26.67
CA ALA A 70 -6.35 -13.80 27.09
C ALA A 70 -5.40 -12.60 26.94
N ASP A 71 -4.12 -12.78 27.30
CA ASP A 71 -3.08 -11.75 27.22
C ASP A 71 -1.92 -12.18 26.30
N PRO A 72 -2.10 -12.14 24.97
CA PRO A 72 -1.06 -12.56 24.03
C PRO A 72 0.07 -11.53 23.95
N LYS A 73 1.31 -11.98 24.18
CA LYS A 73 2.51 -11.12 24.14
C LYS A 73 3.26 -11.14 22.80
N SER A 74 3.01 -12.12 21.97
CA SER A 74 3.65 -12.27 20.66
C SER A 74 2.76 -13.08 19.70
N GLY A 75 3.18 -13.16 18.43
CA GLY A 75 2.49 -13.99 17.44
C GLY A 75 1.25 -13.33 16.84
N PRO A 76 0.46 -14.09 16.06
CA PRO A 76 -0.73 -13.57 15.39
C PRO A 76 -1.80 -13.09 16.38
N CYS A 77 -1.87 -13.71 17.56
CA CYS A 77 -2.79 -13.30 18.62
C CYS A 77 -2.47 -11.93 19.24
N ALA A 78 -1.18 -11.60 19.38
CA ALA A 78 -0.79 -10.27 19.87
C ALA A 78 -1.15 -9.18 18.86
N ILE A 79 -1.01 -9.47 17.56
CA ILE A 79 -1.44 -8.58 16.49
C ILE A 79 -2.95 -8.40 16.52
N LEU A 80 -3.74 -9.47 16.67
CA LEU A 80 -5.19 -9.37 16.80
C LEU A 80 -5.63 -8.57 18.04
N ALA A 81 -4.94 -8.75 19.18
CA ALA A 81 -5.19 -7.95 20.37
C ALA A 81 -4.89 -6.47 20.13
N ALA A 82 -3.75 -6.15 19.50
CA ALA A 82 -3.41 -4.78 19.12
C ALA A 82 -4.43 -4.21 18.11
N PHE A 83 -4.89 -5.02 17.15
CA PHE A 83 -5.89 -4.66 16.15
C PHE A 83 -7.26 -4.33 16.78
N ALA A 84 -7.60 -4.93 17.92
CA ALA A 84 -8.83 -4.59 18.64
C ALA A 84 -8.82 -3.16 19.23
N SER A 85 -7.63 -2.60 19.45
CA SER A 85 -7.42 -1.28 20.06
C SER A 85 -6.84 -0.25 19.10
N CYS A 86 -6.61 -0.63 17.85
CA CYS A 86 -5.97 0.25 16.89
C CYS A 86 -6.90 1.37 16.43
N THR A 87 -6.29 2.43 15.94
CA THR A 87 -6.99 3.59 15.41
C THR A 87 -7.12 3.50 13.90
N GLN A 88 -8.05 4.27 13.35
CA GLN A 88 -8.18 4.42 11.92
C GLN A 88 -6.89 4.99 11.31
N TRP A 89 -6.28 4.25 10.38
CA TRP A 89 -5.17 4.78 9.59
C TRP A 89 -5.70 5.82 8.58
N SER A 90 -5.00 6.94 8.43
CA SER A 90 -5.37 8.00 7.48
C SER A 90 -5.26 7.59 6.02
N ALA A 91 -4.56 6.49 5.70
CA ALA A 91 -4.29 6.05 4.32
C ALA A 91 -3.61 7.14 3.47
N SER A 92 -2.74 7.95 4.09
CA SER A 92 -2.01 9.03 3.43
C SER A 92 -0.51 8.72 3.36
N THR A 93 0.09 8.95 2.19
CA THR A 93 1.55 8.87 1.96
C THR A 93 2.07 10.20 1.43
N PRO A 94 2.84 10.98 2.23
CA PRO A 94 3.28 12.32 1.84
C PRO A 94 4.01 12.41 0.49
N SER A 95 4.98 11.53 0.20
CA SER A 95 5.66 11.48 -1.12
C SER A 95 4.83 10.87 -2.25
N GLY A 96 3.69 10.26 -1.93
CA GLY A 96 2.92 9.42 -2.86
C GLY A 96 3.37 7.97 -2.96
N ASP A 97 4.50 7.56 -2.36
CA ASP A 97 4.94 6.16 -2.25
C ASP A 97 5.54 5.91 -0.86
N GLY A 98 4.71 5.38 0.04
CA GLY A 98 5.15 4.93 1.35
C GLY A 98 5.56 3.47 1.31
N ARG A 99 6.63 3.13 2.03
CA ARG A 99 7.06 1.74 2.24
C ARG A 99 7.29 1.46 3.71
N TRP A 100 6.93 0.25 4.12
CA TRP A 100 7.03 -0.24 5.48
C TRP A 100 7.64 -1.64 5.47
N ILE A 101 8.32 -1.98 6.56
CA ILE A 101 8.88 -3.30 6.83
C ILE A 101 8.57 -3.70 8.26
N GLY A 102 8.36 -4.99 8.50
CA GLY A 102 8.11 -5.45 9.85
C GLY A 102 8.01 -6.95 10.00
N ARG A 103 7.57 -7.36 11.19
CA ARG A 103 7.45 -8.76 11.58
C ARG A 103 6.09 -9.27 11.15
N ALA A 104 6.07 -10.51 10.69
CA ALA A 104 4.86 -11.16 10.28
C ALA A 104 4.80 -12.61 10.78
N HIS A 105 3.57 -13.06 11.00
CA HIS A 105 3.24 -14.41 11.39
C HIS A 105 2.28 -14.97 10.34
N ARG A 106 2.76 -15.93 9.55
CA ARG A 106 1.95 -16.65 8.59
C ARG A 106 1.34 -17.87 9.27
N VAL A 107 0.02 -17.94 9.28
CA VAL A 107 -0.74 -19.09 9.77
C VAL A 107 -1.24 -19.88 8.57
N GLU A 108 -0.83 -21.14 8.46
CA GLU A 108 -1.27 -22.06 7.42
C GLU A 108 -1.54 -23.43 8.05
N GLY A 109 -2.79 -23.91 7.94
CA GLY A 109 -3.18 -25.21 8.48
C GLY A 109 -2.91 -25.33 9.99
N GLY A 110 -3.05 -24.24 10.74
CA GLY A 110 -2.77 -24.18 12.18
C GLY A 110 -1.29 -24.10 12.57
N LYS A 111 -0.35 -24.09 11.61
CA LYS A 111 1.07 -23.84 11.88
C LYS A 111 1.39 -22.36 11.69
N THR A 112 2.11 -21.79 12.65
CA THR A 112 2.58 -20.40 12.57
C THR A 112 4.05 -20.37 12.17
N THR A 113 4.35 -19.65 11.09
CA THR A 113 5.72 -19.39 10.61
C THR A 113 6.03 -17.91 10.76
N ASN A 114 7.23 -17.60 11.27
CA ASN A 114 7.71 -16.22 11.34
C ASN A 114 8.32 -15.81 10.00
N GLU A 115 7.87 -14.68 9.49
CA GLU A 115 8.31 -14.07 8.25
C GLU A 115 8.50 -12.57 8.45
N PHE A 116 9.04 -11.90 7.44
CA PHE A 116 9.11 -10.45 7.40
C PHE A 116 8.15 -9.94 6.33
N ALA A 117 7.20 -9.09 6.73
CA ALA A 117 6.28 -8.46 5.80
C ALA A 117 6.88 -7.14 5.30
N VAL A 118 6.61 -6.86 4.04
CA VAL A 118 6.80 -5.56 3.42
C VAL A 118 5.46 -5.04 2.93
N PHE A 119 5.26 -3.75 3.09
CA PHE A 119 4.01 -3.10 2.76
C PHE A 119 4.31 -1.83 1.98
N ARG A 120 3.59 -1.61 0.90
CA ARG A 120 3.67 -0.40 0.08
C ARG A 120 2.30 0.24 -0.01
N ALA A 121 2.26 1.56 0.12
CA ALA A 121 1.09 2.35 -0.16
C ALA A 121 1.45 3.40 -1.21
N ARG A 122 0.79 3.33 -2.36
CA ARG A 122 1.05 4.21 -3.50
C ARG A 122 -0.19 5.03 -3.80
N ARG A 123 -0.03 6.35 -3.85
CA ARG A 123 -1.10 7.28 -4.22
C ARG A 123 -1.50 7.05 -5.66
N MET A 124 -2.81 7.00 -5.88
CA MET A 124 -3.41 6.89 -7.21
C MET A 124 -4.00 8.25 -7.63
N PRO A 125 -3.89 8.61 -8.91
CA PRO A 125 -4.67 9.70 -9.48
C PRO A 125 -6.18 9.49 -9.27
N ALA A 126 -6.91 10.57 -9.01
CA ALA A 126 -8.35 10.50 -8.70
C ALA A 126 -9.20 9.97 -9.87
N ASN A 127 -8.72 10.07 -11.11
CA ASN A 127 -9.36 9.54 -12.31
C ASN A 127 -9.14 8.02 -12.50
N GLU A 128 -8.28 7.39 -11.70
CA GLU A 128 -7.99 5.95 -11.77
C GLU A 128 -8.67 5.15 -10.64
N VAL A 129 -9.40 5.82 -9.74
CA VAL A 129 -10.10 5.17 -8.64
C VAL A 129 -11.60 5.11 -8.88
N GLY A 130 -12.17 3.93 -8.65
CA GLY A 130 -13.61 3.71 -8.76
C GLY A 130 -14.38 4.38 -7.62
N PRO A 131 -15.72 4.53 -7.75
CA PRO A 131 -16.57 5.04 -6.69
C PRO A 131 -16.38 4.25 -5.38
N GLY A 132 -16.24 4.96 -4.25
CA GLY A 132 -16.06 4.35 -2.93
C GLY A 132 -14.65 3.83 -2.63
N GLN A 133 -13.73 3.87 -3.60
CA GLN A 133 -12.33 3.52 -3.39
C GLN A 133 -11.54 4.73 -2.86
N LEU A 134 -10.52 4.46 -2.04
CA LEU A 134 -9.55 5.46 -1.63
C LEU A 134 -8.54 5.67 -2.78
N PRO A 135 -7.97 6.89 -2.94
CA PRO A 135 -6.95 7.22 -3.95
C PRO A 135 -5.58 6.61 -3.61
N LEU A 136 -5.55 5.32 -3.33
CA LEU A 136 -4.41 4.57 -2.84
C LEU A 136 -4.48 3.11 -3.32
N LYS A 137 -3.35 2.58 -3.78
CA LYS A 137 -3.12 1.15 -3.93
C LYS A 137 -2.20 0.66 -2.83
N ILE A 138 -2.50 -0.51 -2.28
CA ILE A 138 -1.67 -1.14 -1.26
C ILE A 138 -1.15 -2.46 -1.79
N GLY A 139 0.16 -2.65 -1.68
CA GLY A 139 0.85 -3.91 -1.90
C GLY A 139 1.29 -4.51 -0.58
N ILE A 140 1.04 -5.81 -0.40
CA ILE A 140 1.48 -6.58 0.77
C ILE A 140 2.26 -7.77 0.25
N ASP A 141 3.48 -7.93 0.73
CA ASP A 141 4.34 -9.04 0.35
C ASP A 141 5.25 -9.43 1.51
N THR A 142 6.11 -10.41 1.30
CA THR A 142 7.08 -10.89 2.29
C THR A 142 8.48 -10.91 1.72
N ILE A 143 9.48 -10.81 2.60
CA ILE A 143 10.87 -11.07 2.23
C ILE A 143 11.07 -12.58 2.32
N ALA A 144 11.22 -13.22 1.16
CA ALA A 144 11.46 -14.66 1.11
C ALA A 144 12.84 -15.01 1.67
N LYS A 145 13.00 -16.19 2.25
CA LYS A 145 14.31 -16.68 2.73
C LYS A 145 15.35 -16.77 1.60
N SER A 146 14.91 -16.98 0.36
CA SER A 146 15.76 -17.00 -0.84
C SER A 146 16.39 -15.64 -1.18
N GLU A 147 15.89 -14.54 -0.61
CA GLU A 147 16.47 -13.19 -0.77
C GLU A 147 17.77 -13.00 0.06
N GLY A 148 18.22 -14.06 0.75
CA GLY A 148 19.52 -14.13 1.42
C GLY A 148 19.73 -13.00 2.42
N ALA A 149 20.71 -12.13 2.14
CA ALA A 149 21.09 -11.04 3.03
C ALA A 149 19.91 -10.11 3.39
N ALA A 150 18.92 -9.92 2.49
CA ALA A 150 17.75 -9.11 2.80
C ALA A 150 16.91 -9.74 3.93
N TRP A 151 16.71 -11.06 3.90
CA TRP A 151 16.01 -11.78 4.96
C TRP A 151 16.80 -11.76 6.27
N GLU A 152 18.10 -12.07 6.20
CA GLU A 152 18.98 -12.16 7.38
C GLU A 152 19.13 -10.81 8.12
N GLN A 153 19.05 -9.70 7.38
CA GLN A 153 19.21 -8.35 7.93
C GLN A 153 17.89 -7.64 8.23
N ALA A 154 16.74 -8.25 7.92
CA ALA A 154 15.43 -7.62 8.12
C ALA A 154 15.18 -7.26 9.59
N GLU A 155 15.42 -8.18 10.53
CA GLU A 155 15.24 -7.88 11.97
C GLU A 155 16.16 -6.74 12.45
N LYS A 156 17.38 -6.66 11.88
CA LYS A 156 18.32 -5.56 12.18
C LYS A 156 17.83 -4.21 11.64
N ALA A 157 17.01 -4.20 10.59
CA ALA A 157 16.35 -2.99 10.09
C ALA A 157 15.10 -2.64 10.90
N ILE A 158 14.28 -3.65 11.21
CA ILE A 158 12.99 -3.49 11.90
C ILE A 158 13.17 -2.94 13.31
N LYS A 159 14.18 -3.40 14.06
CA LYS A 159 14.39 -2.97 15.45
C LYS A 159 14.57 -1.44 15.59
N PRO A 160 15.45 -0.77 14.81
CA PRO A 160 15.49 0.69 14.74
C PRO A 160 14.15 1.33 14.35
N PHE A 161 13.50 0.88 13.27
CA PHE A 161 12.22 1.45 12.84
C PHE A 161 11.11 1.36 13.90
N SER A 162 11.05 0.26 14.65
CA SER A 162 10.08 0.09 15.74
C SER A 162 10.25 1.11 16.87
N ARG A 163 11.42 1.75 16.95
CA ARG A 163 11.78 2.79 17.90
C ARG A 163 11.83 4.18 17.27
N HIS A 164 11.38 4.33 16.02
CA HIS A 164 11.43 5.59 15.25
C HIS A 164 12.86 6.06 14.99
N ASP A 165 13.77 5.11 14.81
CA ASP A 165 15.18 5.35 14.54
C ASP A 165 15.57 4.84 13.14
N VAL A 166 16.72 5.29 12.66
CA VAL A 166 17.24 4.97 11.32
C VAL A 166 18.13 3.72 11.40
N PRO A 167 17.90 2.71 10.55
CA PRO A 167 18.74 1.52 10.53
C PRO A 167 20.16 1.81 10.00
N PRO A 168 21.12 0.90 10.24
CA PRO A 168 22.47 1.03 9.72
C PRO A 168 22.48 1.24 8.20
N LYS A 169 23.36 2.14 7.72
CA LYS A 169 23.59 2.35 6.28
C LYS A 169 24.00 1.03 5.63
N GLY A 170 23.46 0.77 4.43
CA GLY A 170 23.77 -0.43 3.66
C GLY A 170 23.05 -1.71 4.12
N ASN A 171 22.03 -1.60 4.99
CA ASN A 171 21.20 -2.75 5.34
C ASN A 171 20.49 -3.33 4.10
N ALA A 172 20.72 -4.62 3.82
CA ALA A 172 20.24 -5.28 2.62
C ALA A 172 18.70 -5.37 2.54
N ALA A 173 17.99 -5.42 3.68
CA ALA A 173 16.53 -5.44 3.71
C ALA A 173 15.94 -4.10 3.27
N VAL A 174 16.57 -2.99 3.68
CA VAL A 174 16.19 -1.65 3.26
C VAL A 174 16.46 -1.45 1.77
N GLU A 175 17.60 -1.91 1.27
CA GLU A 175 17.94 -1.84 -0.16
C GLU A 175 17.06 -2.77 -1.02
N PHE A 176 16.67 -3.93 -0.50
CA PHE A 176 15.64 -4.78 -1.12
C PHE A 176 14.33 -4.02 -1.23
N LEU A 177 13.87 -3.42 -0.13
CA LEU A 177 12.60 -2.70 -0.11
C LEU A 177 12.59 -1.51 -1.07
N LYS A 178 13.70 -0.78 -1.22
CA LYS A 178 13.83 0.32 -2.19
C LYS A 178 13.79 -0.14 -3.64
N ARG A 179 14.42 -1.28 -3.96
CA ARG A 179 14.53 -1.81 -5.33
C ARG A 179 13.34 -2.68 -5.75
N LYS A 180 12.47 -3.07 -4.82
CA LYS A 180 11.28 -3.85 -5.14
C LYS A 180 10.29 -2.96 -5.90
N ASP A 181 10.12 -3.25 -7.18
CA ASP A 181 9.17 -2.54 -8.06
C ASP A 181 7.93 -3.36 -8.39
N ASN A 182 8.04 -4.70 -8.36
CA ASN A 182 6.91 -5.59 -8.56
C ASN A 182 6.19 -5.84 -7.23
N TRP A 183 4.94 -5.37 -7.15
CA TRP A 183 4.08 -5.47 -5.98
C TRP A 183 2.72 -6.07 -6.35
N PRO A 184 2.21 -7.04 -5.58
CA PRO A 184 0.82 -7.46 -5.69
C PRO A 184 -0.06 -6.35 -5.09
N GLU A 185 -0.45 -5.37 -5.90
CA GLU A 185 -1.23 -4.21 -5.47
C GLU A 185 -2.73 -4.45 -5.60
N GLY A 186 -3.48 -4.07 -4.57
CA GLY A 186 -4.94 -4.07 -4.55
C GLY A 186 -5.50 -2.67 -4.39
N PHE A 187 -6.73 -2.47 -4.89
CA PHE A 187 -7.50 -1.27 -4.60
C PHE A 187 -7.87 -1.23 -3.13
N THR A 188 -8.08 -0.02 -2.61
CA THR A 188 -8.36 0.18 -1.19
C THR A 188 -9.70 0.88 -0.99
N LEU A 189 -10.34 0.57 0.12
CA LEU A 189 -11.65 1.11 0.49
C LEU A 189 -11.77 1.21 2.00
N ARG A 190 -12.66 2.07 2.47
CA ARG A 190 -13.00 2.17 3.90
C ARG A 190 -14.02 1.09 4.24
N THR A 191 -13.80 0.36 5.33
CA THR A 191 -14.82 -0.52 5.92
C THR A 191 -15.90 0.30 6.62
N ALA A 192 -16.98 -0.37 7.07
CA ALA A 192 -18.05 0.29 7.83
C ALA A 192 -17.54 0.95 9.14
N GLY A 193 -16.59 0.34 9.85
CA GLY A 193 -15.97 0.89 11.06
C GLY A 193 -14.76 1.77 10.80
N GLY A 194 -14.50 2.16 9.55
CA GLY A 194 -13.45 3.12 9.19
C GLY A 194 -12.05 2.53 8.99
N GLN A 195 -11.86 1.22 9.16
CA GLN A 195 -10.61 0.54 8.82
C GLN A 195 -10.32 0.61 7.32
N VAL A 196 -9.07 0.40 6.93
CA VAL A 196 -8.70 0.31 5.52
C VAL A 196 -8.76 -1.15 5.12
N TYR A 197 -9.57 -1.45 4.11
CA TYR A 197 -9.61 -2.76 3.48
C TYR A 197 -8.91 -2.70 2.12
N VAL A 198 -8.11 -3.73 1.83
CA VAL A 198 -7.39 -3.92 0.58
C VAL A 198 -7.99 -5.09 -0.16
N VAL A 199 -8.41 -4.84 -1.39
CA VAL A 199 -8.96 -5.84 -2.31
C VAL A 199 -7.80 -6.60 -2.95
N LEU A 200 -7.22 -7.52 -2.18
CA LEU A 200 -6.25 -8.52 -2.63
C LEU A 200 -6.88 -9.91 -2.56
N GLU A 201 -6.19 -10.93 -3.07
CA GLU A 201 -6.61 -12.31 -2.89
C GLU A 201 -6.75 -12.63 -1.39
N GLY A 202 -7.94 -13.06 -0.95
CA GLY A 202 -8.29 -13.27 0.46
C GLY A 202 -8.68 -12.00 1.24
N GLY A 203 -8.26 -10.82 0.79
CA GLY A 203 -8.55 -9.53 1.40
C GLY A 203 -7.68 -9.21 2.61
N ALA A 204 -7.33 -7.94 2.78
CA ALA A 204 -6.51 -7.48 3.90
C ALA A 204 -7.12 -6.29 4.63
N PHE A 205 -6.99 -6.28 5.96
CA PHE A 205 -7.42 -5.19 6.82
C PHE A 205 -6.21 -4.51 7.43
N VAL A 206 -6.24 -3.18 7.44
CA VAL A 206 -5.14 -2.34 7.91
C VAL A 206 -5.68 -1.27 8.84
N CYS A 207 -4.99 -1.10 9.96
CA CYS A 207 -5.23 -0.02 10.89
C CYS A 207 -3.93 0.49 11.51
N GLN A 208 -4.00 1.63 12.18
CA GLN A 208 -2.84 2.29 12.77
C GLN A 208 -2.74 1.96 14.25
N GLY A 209 -1.65 1.28 14.61
CA GLY A 209 -1.25 1.02 15.99
C GLY A 209 -0.50 2.19 16.60
N GLN A 210 0.25 1.90 17.65
CA GLN A 210 1.05 2.91 18.36
C GLN A 210 2.22 3.37 17.50
N HIS A 211 2.57 4.65 17.64
CA HIS A 211 3.73 5.25 16.98
C HIS A 211 3.82 4.99 15.45
N GLN A 212 2.75 5.25 14.70
CA GLN A 212 2.73 5.09 13.23
C GLN A 212 2.98 3.64 12.73
N GLN A 213 2.99 2.66 13.63
CA GLN A 213 2.93 1.25 13.27
C GLN A 213 1.64 0.97 12.51
N LEU A 214 1.73 0.19 11.44
CA LEU A 214 0.55 -0.38 10.80
C LEU A 214 0.39 -1.84 11.23
N LEU A 215 -0.82 -2.18 11.63
CA LEU A 215 -1.22 -3.55 11.87
C LEU A 215 -1.96 -4.05 10.64
N VAL A 216 -1.56 -5.21 10.15
CA VAL A 216 -2.05 -5.78 8.89
C VAL A 216 -2.54 -7.20 9.15
N VAL A 217 -3.78 -7.48 8.76
CA VAL A 217 -4.34 -8.83 8.75
C VAL A 217 -4.75 -9.14 7.33
N HIS A 218 -3.93 -9.90 6.62
CA HIS A 218 -4.19 -10.38 5.27
C HIS A 218 -4.67 -11.83 5.34
N ARG A 219 -5.93 -12.07 4.99
CA ARG A 219 -6.53 -13.40 5.09
C ARG A 219 -6.09 -14.28 3.92
N ALA A 220 -5.99 -15.58 4.16
CA ALA A 220 -5.80 -16.54 3.08
C ALA A 220 -7.01 -16.53 2.12
N ALA A 221 -6.75 -16.86 0.85
CA ALA A 221 -7.79 -17.14 -0.14
C ALA A 221 -8.69 -18.30 0.32
N THR A 222 -9.86 -18.46 -0.30
CA THR A 222 -10.96 -19.40 0.06
C THR A 222 -10.59 -20.87 0.26
N ARG A 223 -9.34 -21.29 0.01
CA ARG A 223 -8.81 -22.63 0.28
C ARG A 223 -8.07 -22.79 1.62
N GLY A 224 -7.88 -21.70 2.38
CA GLY A 224 -7.21 -21.73 3.69
C GLY A 224 -8.08 -22.28 4.82
N GLY A 225 -7.43 -22.81 5.85
CA GLY A 225 -8.06 -23.12 7.13
C GLY A 225 -8.65 -21.89 7.81
N LYS A 226 -9.54 -22.12 8.78
CA LYS A 226 -10.11 -21.03 9.59
C LYS A 226 -8.99 -20.35 10.39
N GLY A 227 -8.77 -19.06 10.13
CA GLY A 227 -7.70 -18.27 10.75
C GLY A 227 -6.41 -18.22 9.93
N ASP A 228 -6.34 -18.90 8.79
CA ASP A 228 -5.17 -18.85 7.91
C ASP A 228 -5.01 -17.46 7.28
N GLY A 229 -3.75 -17.03 7.17
CA GLY A 229 -3.40 -15.71 6.67
C GLY A 229 -2.08 -15.19 7.24
N LEU A 230 -1.77 -13.96 6.89
CA LEU A 230 -0.61 -13.21 7.35
C LEU A 230 -1.07 -12.15 8.36
N TYR A 231 -0.50 -12.21 9.55
CA TYR A 231 -0.69 -11.23 10.62
C TYR A 231 0.62 -10.48 10.78
N ALA A 232 0.64 -9.18 10.49
CA ALA A 232 1.88 -8.41 10.51
C ALA A 232 1.76 -7.09 11.29
N GLU A 233 2.88 -6.70 11.86
CA GLU A 233 3.15 -5.37 12.36
C GLU A 233 4.28 -4.75 11.54
N VAL A 234 4.04 -3.61 10.91
CA VAL A 234 5.01 -2.97 10.02
C VAL A 234 5.24 -1.51 10.39
N TRP A 235 6.49 -1.07 10.25
CA TRP A 235 6.92 0.29 10.56
C TRP A 235 7.40 1.02 9.31
N PRO A 236 7.18 2.33 9.26
CA PRO A 236 7.59 3.13 8.11
C PRO A 236 9.09 3.05 7.90
N SER A 237 9.50 2.76 6.67
CA SER A 237 10.91 2.75 6.26
C SER A 237 11.27 3.92 5.34
N SER A 238 10.29 4.40 4.57
CA SER A 238 10.41 5.54 3.65
C SER A 238 9.02 6.06 3.31
N TRP A 239 8.88 7.38 3.13
CA TRP A 239 7.63 8.03 2.76
C TRP A 239 7.83 9.37 2.10
#